data_AF-A0A915IZU1-F1
#
_entry.id   AF-A0A915IZU1-F1
#
_cell.length_a   1.000
_cell.length_b   1.000
_cell.length_c   1.000
_cell.angle_alpha   90.00
_cell.angle_beta   90.00
_cell.angle_gamma   90.00
#
_symmetry.space_group_name_H-M   'P 1'
#
loop_
_entity.id
_entity.type
_entity.pdbx_description
1 polymer ?
#
loop_
_entity_poly.entity_id
_entity_poly.type
_entity_poly.pdbx_seq_one_letter_code
_entity_poly.pdbx_strand_id
1 'polypeptide(L)'
;LTIVVSILHTIFEFLAFKNDIQFWRNKKSLEGLSVKSVVFNLVTSIIVLLYILDNETNFVIRCSVGIGVLIELWKIPKCMDVSVSREKKLLGIVPTIEIRDKGSYVESSTKIYDNLAFKYLSWLLYPLILCYAFVVPGA
;
A
#
# COMPACT_ATOMS: atom_id res chain seq x y z
N LEU A 1 -14.39 28.51 11.63
CA LEU A 1 -14.18 27.09 11.98
C LEU A 1 -13.62 26.28 10.80
N THR A 2 -14.31 26.23 9.66
CA THR A 2 -13.94 25.43 8.47
C THR A 2 -12.55 25.75 7.89
N ILE A 3 -12.16 27.02 7.85
CA ILE A 3 -10.83 27.45 7.36
C ILE A 3 -9.72 26.92 8.26
N VAL A 4 -9.89 27.01 9.59
CA VAL A 4 -8.90 26.51 10.56
C VAL A 4 -8.73 24.99 10.43
N VAL A 5 -9.85 24.26 10.32
CA VAL A 5 -9.83 22.80 10.11
C VAL A 5 -9.11 22.44 8.80
N SER A 6 -9.37 23.18 7.72
CA SER A 6 -8.74 22.93 6.41
C SER A 6 -7.23 23.19 6.43
N ILE A 7 -6.79 24.27 7.09
CA ILE A 7 -5.36 24.58 7.26
C ILE A 7 -4.67 23.50 8.09
N LEU A 8 -5.25 23.11 9.22
CA LEU A 8 -4.69 22.06 10.08
C LEU A 8 -4.60 20.73 9.33
N HIS A 9 -5.65 20.36 8.57
CA HIS A 9 -5.64 19.15 7.75
C HIS A 9 -4.48 19.15 6.75
N THR A 10 -4.28 20.26 6.04
CA THR A 10 -3.19 20.41 5.06
C THR A 10 -1.81 20.31 5.72
N ILE A 11 -1.63 20.92 6.90
CA ILE A 11 -0.36 20.86 7.65
C ILE A 11 -0.06 19.43 8.12
N PHE A 12 -1.05 18.74 8.69
CA PHE A 12 -0.86 17.37 9.15
C PHE A 12 -0.57 16.42 8.00
N GLU A 13 -1.23 16.59 6.87
CA GLU A 13 -0.96 15.81 5.67
C GLU A 13 0.48 16.01 5.17
N PHE A 14 0.95 17.27 5.11
CA PHE A 14 2.33 17.56 4.76
C PHE A 14 3.34 16.95 5.74
N LEU A 15 3.08 17.03 7.05
CA LEU A 15 3.93 16.45 8.09
C LEU A 15 3.97 14.92 8.00
N ALA A 16 2.83 14.29 7.72
CA ALA A 16 2.74 12.85 7.53
C ALA A 16 3.58 12.40 6.33
N PHE A 17 3.44 13.06 5.17
CA PHE A 17 4.27 12.75 4.01
C PHE A 17 5.76 12.96 4.27
N LYS A 18 6.13 14.07 4.91
CA LYS A 18 7.53 14.36 5.24
C LYS A 18 8.11 13.29 6.16
N ASN A 19 7.38 12.90 7.21
CA ASN A 19 7.82 11.90 8.17
C ASN A 19 7.99 10.53 7.50
N ASP A 20 7.03 10.13 6.68
CA ASP A 20 7.01 8.85 5.97
C ASP A 20 8.17 8.77 4.96
N ILE A 21 8.36 9.80 4.12
CA ILE A 21 9.51 9.87 3.20
C ILE A 21 10.84 9.80 3.97
N GLN A 22 10.96 10.55 5.07
CA GLN A 22 12.17 10.55 5.89
C GLN A 22 12.44 9.18 6.51
N PHE A 23 11.41 8.50 7.00
CA PHE A 23 11.50 7.16 7.57
C PHE A 23 12.03 6.17 6.52
N TRP A 24 11.39 6.10 5.35
CA TRP A 24 11.75 5.16 4.27
C TRP A 24 13.06 5.52 3.56
N ARG A 25 13.47 6.79 3.58
CA ARG A 25 14.78 7.20 3.01
C ARG A 25 15.95 6.76 3.88
N ASN A 26 15.79 6.79 5.20
CA ASN A 26 16.89 6.52 6.14
C ASN A 26 16.95 5.06 6.60
N LYS A 27 15.96 4.23 6.25
CA LYS A 27 15.88 2.84 6.70
C LYS A 27 16.81 1.92 5.90
N LYS A 28 17.70 1.21 6.60
CA LYS A 28 18.69 0.28 6.02
C LYS A 28 18.29 -1.20 6.06
N SER A 29 17.46 -1.59 7.02
CA SER A 29 16.95 -2.96 7.20
C SER A 29 15.43 -2.97 7.22
N LEU A 30 14.82 -4.01 6.66
CA LEU A 30 13.37 -4.24 6.67
C LEU A 30 12.91 -5.04 7.90
N GLU A 31 13.82 -5.41 8.81
CA GLU A 31 13.44 -6.08 10.04
C GLU A 31 12.53 -5.18 10.91
N GLY A 32 11.46 -5.77 11.43
CA GLY A 32 10.40 -5.06 12.15
C GLY A 32 9.42 -4.30 11.25
N LEU A 33 9.53 -4.40 9.92
CA LEU A 33 8.56 -3.85 8.97
C LEU A 33 7.80 -4.94 8.24
N SER A 34 6.50 -4.72 8.07
CA SER A 34 5.65 -5.63 7.32
C SER A 34 5.60 -5.28 5.84
N VAL A 35 6.26 -6.08 5.01
CA VAL A 35 6.25 -5.90 3.53
C VAL A 35 4.82 -6.06 3.00
N LYS A 36 4.06 -7.02 3.55
CA LYS A 36 2.66 -7.26 3.16
C LYS A 36 1.77 -6.04 3.45
N SER A 37 1.98 -5.38 4.59
CA SER A 37 1.24 -4.15 4.91
C SER A 37 1.57 -3.01 3.96
N VAL A 38 2.83 -2.89 3.49
CA VAL A 38 3.19 -1.87 2.50
C VAL A 38 2.44 -2.09 1.19
N VAL A 39 2.39 -3.34 0.69
CA VAL A 39 1.64 -3.67 -0.52
C VAL A 39 0.13 -3.44 -0.32
N PHE A 40 -0.42 -3.84 0.82
CA PHE A 40 -1.82 -3.63 1.15
C PHE A 40 -2.18 -2.13 1.22
N ASN A 41 -1.29 -1.30 1.79
CA ASN A 41 -1.47 0.14 1.83
C ASN A 41 -1.44 0.76 0.43
N LEU A 42 -0.56 0.29 -0.46
CA LEU A 42 -0.55 0.72 -1.87
C LEU A 42 -1.86 0.37 -2.58
N VAL A 43 -2.36 -0.86 -2.44
CA VAL A 43 -3.64 -1.26 -3.06
C VAL A 43 -4.79 -0.41 -2.53
N THR A 44 -4.84 -0.21 -1.21
CA THR A 44 -5.87 0.63 -0.57
C THR A 44 -5.80 2.07 -1.05
N SER A 45 -4.59 2.66 -1.14
CA SER A 45 -4.43 4.05 -1.59
C SER A 45 -4.80 4.23 -3.06
N ILE A 46 -4.54 3.24 -3.92
CA ILE A 46 -5.03 3.23 -5.31
C ILE A 46 -6.55 3.18 -5.37
N ILE A 47 -7.20 2.32 -4.58
CA ILE A 47 -8.68 2.24 -4.52
C ILE A 47 -9.26 3.58 -4.09
N VAL A 48 -8.69 4.21 -3.05
CA VAL A 48 -9.11 5.54 -2.59
C VAL A 48 -8.89 6.61 -3.67
N LEU A 49 -7.77 6.58 -4.37
CA LEU A 49 -7.53 7.52 -5.48
C LEU A 49 -8.56 7.33 -6.60
N LEU A 50 -8.85 6.10 -7.01
CA LEU A 50 -9.86 5.81 -8.02
C LEU A 50 -11.24 6.32 -7.59
N TYR A 51 -11.62 6.09 -6.33
CA TYR A 51 -12.87 6.63 -5.77
C TYR A 51 -12.91 8.17 -5.84
N ILE A 52 -11.83 8.84 -5.45
CA ILE A 52 -11.74 10.31 -5.47
C ILE A 52 -11.71 10.89 -6.90
N LEU A 53 -11.22 10.13 -7.88
CA LEU A 53 -11.26 10.49 -9.29
C LEU A 53 -12.66 10.33 -9.90
N ASP A 54 -13.38 9.28 -9.51
CA ASP A 54 -14.76 9.04 -9.95
C ASP A 54 -15.74 10.07 -9.37
N ASN A 55 -15.47 10.55 -8.15
CA ASN A 55 -16.26 11.59 -7.50
C ASN A 55 -15.81 13.01 -7.88
N GLU A 56 -16.73 13.97 -7.94
CA GLU A 56 -16.44 15.41 -8.17
C GLU A 56 -15.79 16.10 -6.95
N THR A 57 -14.58 15.67 -6.59
CA THR A 57 -13.79 16.21 -5.47
C THR A 57 -12.93 17.40 -5.90
N ASN A 58 -12.63 18.31 -4.96
CA ASN A 58 -11.70 19.43 -5.17
C ASN A 58 -10.33 18.95 -5.67
N PHE A 59 -9.79 19.66 -6.68
CA PHE A 59 -8.48 19.41 -7.27
C PHE A 59 -7.35 19.28 -6.24
N VAL A 60 -7.36 20.10 -5.17
CA VAL A 60 -6.32 20.05 -4.12
C VAL A 60 -6.30 18.68 -3.44
N ILE A 61 -7.47 18.13 -3.11
CA ILE A 61 -7.59 16.82 -2.46
C ILE A 61 -7.16 15.71 -3.42
N ARG A 62 -7.59 15.78 -4.69
CA ARG A 62 -7.18 14.83 -5.73
C ARG A 62 -5.66 14.78 -5.88
N CYS A 63 -5.01 15.94 -5.92
CA CYS A 63 -3.56 16.04 -5.98
C CYS A 63 -2.88 15.49 -4.73
N SER A 64 -3.39 15.80 -3.53
CA SER A 64 -2.81 15.32 -2.28
C SER A 64 -2.84 13.80 -2.17
N VAL A 65 -3.99 13.18 -2.45
CA VAL A 65 -4.14 11.72 -2.48
C VAL A 65 -3.25 11.10 -3.58
N GLY A 66 -3.16 11.74 -4.75
CA GLY A 66 -2.28 11.31 -5.83
C GLY A 66 -0.80 11.29 -5.42
N ILE A 67 -0.33 12.33 -4.72
CA ILE A 67 1.03 12.39 -4.16
C ILE A 67 1.22 11.25 -3.14
N GLY A 68 0.23 10.99 -2.29
CA GLY A 68 0.25 9.86 -1.35
C GLY A 68 0.47 8.52 -2.07
N VAL A 69 -0.27 8.25 -3.16
CA VAL A 69 -0.09 7.03 -3.97
C VAL A 69 1.31 6.96 -4.59
N LEU A 70 1.84 8.08 -5.10
CA LEU A 70 3.20 8.13 -5.65
C LEU A 70 4.26 7.81 -4.58
N ILE A 71 4.07 8.28 -3.34
CA ILE A 71 4.95 7.96 -2.21
C ILE A 71 4.86 6.46 -1.87
N GLU A 72 3.66 5.87 -1.84
CA GLU A 72 3.49 4.43 -1.61
C GLU A 72 4.16 3.60 -2.72
N LEU A 73 4.01 4.00 -3.99
CA LEU A 73 4.66 3.35 -5.12
C LEU A 73 6.19 3.37 -4.99
N TRP A 74 6.76 4.49 -4.52
CA TRP A 74 8.20 4.61 -4.29
C TRP A 74 8.74 3.68 -3.19
N LYS A 75 7.90 3.22 -2.26
CA LYS A 75 8.33 2.26 -1.21
C LYS A 75 8.50 0.85 -1.75
N ILE A 76 7.70 0.44 -2.74
CA ILE A 76 7.71 -0.93 -3.29
C ILE A 76 9.10 -1.42 -3.70
N PRO A 77 9.88 -0.72 -4.54
CA PRO A 77 11.22 -1.18 -4.93
C PRO A 77 12.23 -1.18 -3.75
N LYS A 78 11.89 -0.57 -2.60
CA LYS A 78 12.74 -0.61 -1.41
C LYS A 78 12.48 -1.81 -0.53
N CYS A 79 11.21 -2.24 -0.43
CA CYS A 79 10.81 -3.36 0.40
C CYS A 79 10.78 -4.70 -0.36
N MET A 80 10.67 -4.69 -1.69
CA MET A 80 10.65 -5.87 -2.54
C MET A 80 11.76 -5.81 -3.57
N ASP A 81 12.60 -6.85 -3.67
CA ASP A 81 13.50 -7.01 -4.81
C ASP A 81 12.68 -7.58 -5.97
N VAL A 82 12.15 -6.71 -6.81
CA VAL A 82 11.43 -7.13 -8.03
C VAL A 82 12.48 -7.54 -9.07
N SER A 83 13.11 -8.70 -8.86
CA SER A 83 14.01 -9.29 -9.84
C SER A 83 13.19 -9.97 -10.94
N VAL A 84 12.80 -9.22 -11.97
CA VAL A 84 12.14 -9.78 -13.16
C VAL A 84 13.12 -10.74 -13.85
N SER A 85 13.03 -12.02 -13.51
CA SER A 85 13.86 -13.07 -14.09
C SER A 85 13.39 -13.33 -15.52
N ARG A 86 14.17 -12.87 -16.49
CA ARG A 86 13.92 -13.01 -17.94
C ARG A 86 13.98 -14.47 -18.44
N GLU A 87 14.33 -15.44 -17.60
CA GLU A 87 14.62 -16.82 -18.03
C GLU A 87 13.39 -17.74 -18.15
N LYS A 88 12.28 -17.48 -17.46
CA LYS A 88 11.06 -18.30 -17.60
C LYS A 88 9.91 -17.48 -18.18
N LYS A 89 9.71 -17.59 -19.48
CA LYS A 89 8.50 -17.10 -20.15
C LYS A 89 7.37 -18.12 -19.96
N LEU A 90 6.35 -17.80 -19.18
CA LEU A 90 5.08 -18.51 -19.30
C LEU A 90 4.33 -17.88 -20.49
N LEU A 91 3.96 -18.69 -21.49
CA LEU A 91 3.18 -18.27 -22.66
C LEU A 91 3.80 -17.18 -23.55
N GLY A 92 5.13 -17.18 -23.74
CA GLY A 92 5.80 -16.51 -24.87
C GLY A 92 5.74 -14.98 -24.97
N ILE A 93 4.87 -14.30 -24.20
CA ILE A 93 4.54 -12.88 -24.33
C ILE A 93 4.63 -12.16 -22.97
N VAL A 94 4.41 -12.85 -21.84
CA VAL A 94 4.37 -12.24 -20.51
C VAL A 94 5.65 -12.61 -19.71
N PRO A 95 6.45 -11.65 -19.25
CA PRO A 95 7.57 -11.93 -18.35
C PRO A 95 7.04 -12.44 -17.01
N THR A 96 7.50 -13.60 -16.55
CA THR A 96 7.20 -14.10 -15.21
C THR A 96 7.87 -13.19 -14.18
N ILE A 97 7.06 -12.58 -13.30
CA ILE A 97 7.57 -11.76 -12.19
C ILE A 97 8.10 -12.72 -11.12
N GLU A 98 9.41 -13.00 -11.13
CA GLU A 98 10.07 -13.64 -9.98
C GLU A 98 10.26 -12.59 -8.87
N ILE A 99 9.32 -12.55 -7.93
CA ILE A 99 9.46 -11.76 -6.71
C ILE A 99 10.52 -12.48 -5.84
N ARG A 100 11.79 -12.06 -5.90
CA ARG A 100 12.72 -12.40 -4.83
C ARG A 100 12.56 -11.37 -3.73
N ASP A 101 12.04 -11.77 -2.59
CA ASP A 101 12.15 -10.96 -1.39
C ASP A 101 13.65 -10.70 -1.10
N LYS A 102 14.02 -9.46 -0.74
CA LYS A 102 15.37 -9.15 -0.23
C LYS A 102 15.70 -10.10 0.92
N GLY A 103 16.87 -10.74 0.86
CA GLY A 103 17.27 -11.79 1.81
C GLY A 103 17.09 -11.44 3.30
N SER A 104 17.19 -10.16 3.68
CA SER A 104 16.99 -9.73 5.08
C SER A 104 15.56 -9.93 5.61
N TYR A 105 14.54 -9.92 4.75
CA TYR A 105 13.14 -10.18 5.17
C TYR A 105 12.82 -11.68 5.18
N VAL A 106 13.40 -12.43 4.24
CA VAL A 106 13.13 -13.87 4.01
C VAL A 106 13.47 -14.73 5.23
N GLU A 107 14.55 -14.40 5.93
CA GLU A 107 15.02 -15.16 7.12
C GLU A 107 14.54 -14.56 8.46
N SER A 108 13.79 -13.45 8.43
CA SER A 108 13.43 -12.74 9.66
C SER A 108 12.20 -13.32 10.36
N SER A 109 12.20 -13.28 11.70
CA SER A 109 11.02 -13.59 12.53
C SER A 109 9.81 -12.70 12.19
N THR A 110 10.07 -11.49 11.69
CA THR A 110 9.05 -10.53 11.23
C THR A 110 8.12 -11.15 10.16
N LYS A 111 8.65 -11.96 9.23
CA LYS A 111 7.85 -12.63 8.19
C LYS A 111 6.82 -13.61 8.75
N ILE A 112 7.17 -14.31 9.83
CA ILE A 112 6.28 -15.29 10.48
C ILE A 112 5.11 -14.55 11.15
N TYR A 113 5.41 -13.48 11.89
CA TYR A 113 4.39 -12.66 12.54
C TYR A 113 3.47 -11.97 11.52
N ASP A 114 4.04 -11.46 10.43
CA ASP A 114 3.29 -10.90 9.31
C ASP A 114 2.30 -11.90 8.70
N ASN A 115 2.75 -13.14 8.47
CA ASN A 115 1.89 -14.20 7.94
C ASN A 115 0.72 -14.49 8.87
N LEU A 116 0.98 -14.58 10.17
CA LEU A 116 -0.03 -14.84 11.17
C LEU A 116 -1.05 -13.69 11.23
N ALA A 117 -0.57 -12.44 11.27
CA ALA A 117 -1.41 -11.25 11.29
C ALA A 117 -2.30 -11.17 10.06
N PHE A 118 -1.74 -11.35 8.85
CA PHE A 118 -2.52 -11.34 7.62
C PHE A 118 -3.51 -12.50 7.53
N LYS A 119 -3.19 -13.68 8.08
CA LYS A 119 -4.12 -14.81 8.14
C LYS A 119 -5.35 -14.46 8.99
N TYR A 120 -5.15 -13.93 10.19
CA TYR A 120 -6.25 -13.53 11.05
C TYR A 120 -7.03 -12.35 10.47
N LEU A 121 -6.34 -11.35 9.92
CA LEU A 121 -6.96 -10.23 9.24
C LEU A 121 -7.86 -10.72 8.10
N SER A 122 -7.36 -11.61 7.25
CA SER A 122 -8.11 -12.17 6.12
C SER A 122 -9.35 -12.95 6.59
N TRP A 123 -9.22 -13.72 7.68
CA TRP A 123 -10.34 -14.47 8.23
C TRP A 123 -11.47 -13.56 8.71
N LEU A 124 -11.18 -12.34 9.17
CA LEU A 124 -12.18 -11.35 9.53
C LEU A 124 -12.69 -10.56 8.30
N LEU A 125 -11.79 -10.20 7.40
CA LEU A 125 -12.09 -9.31 6.27
C LEU A 125 -12.99 -9.96 5.23
N TYR A 126 -12.72 -11.23 4.88
CA TYR A 126 -13.53 -11.96 3.89
C TYR A 126 -15.00 -12.10 4.26
N PRO A 127 -15.39 -12.57 5.48
CA PRO A 127 -16.80 -12.65 5.83
C PRO A 127 -17.45 -11.27 5.91
N LEU A 128 -16.71 -10.22 6.26
CA LEU A 128 -17.25 -8.86 6.33
C LEU A 128 -17.55 -8.31 4.94
N ILE A 129 -16.65 -8.52 3.97
CA ILE A 129 -16.87 -8.16 2.56
C ILE A 129 -18.02 -8.97 1.96
N LEU A 130 -18.03 -10.30 2.19
CA LEU A 130 -19.12 -11.15 1.70
C LEU A 130 -20.46 -10.73 2.31
N CYS A 131 -20.51 -10.48 3.62
CA CYS A 131 -21.70 -10.00 4.30
C CYS A 131 -22.19 -8.69 3.68
N TYR A 132 -21.32 -7.70 3.47
CA TYR A 132 -21.69 -6.46 2.80
C TYR A 132 -22.23 -6.70 1.38
N ALA A 133 -21.54 -7.52 0.58
CA ALA A 133 -21.95 -7.83 -0.80
C ALA A 133 -23.30 -8.55 -0.88
N PHE A 134 -23.62 -9.42 0.09
CA PHE A 134 -24.90 -10.13 0.15
C PHE A 134 -26.03 -9.29 0.78
N VAL A 135 -25.73 -8.45 1.77
CA VAL A 135 -26.72 -7.66 2.52
C VAL A 135 -27.16 -6.41 1.76
N VAL A 136 -26.36 -5.90 0.83
CA VAL A 136 -26.72 -4.77 -0.03
C VAL A 136 -27.00 -5.28 -1.45
N PRO A 137 -28.24 -5.66 -1.79
CA PRO A 137 -28.57 -6.09 -3.14
C PRO A 137 -28.62 -4.84 -4.03
N GLY A 138 -27.62 -4.68 -4.90
CA GLY A 138 -27.60 -3.64 -5.94
C GLY A 138 -26.46 -2.61 -5.86
N ALA A 139 -25.36 -2.90 -5.16
CA ALA A 139 -24.10 -2.19 -5.39
C ALA A 139 -23.45 -2.61 -6.72
#